data_AF-A0A7L9J1J5-F1
#
_entry.id   AF-A0A7L9J1J5-F1
#
_cell.length_a   1.000
_cell.length_b   1.000
_cell.length_c   1.000
_cell.angle_alpha   90.00
_cell.angle_beta   90.00
_cell.angle_gamma   90.00
#
_symmetry.space_group_name_H-M   'P 1'
#
loop_
_entity.id
_entity.type
_entity.pdbx_description
1 polymer ?
#
loop_
_entity_poly.entity_id
_entity_poly.type
_entity_poly.pdbx_seq_one_letter_code
_entity_poly.pdbx_strand_id
1 'polypeptide(L)'
;MSTVVLDRFRGRILGAGSTSGLRLVIGDWTCSPLGAFTDVMVATAQERRILLAPDEAVAQYVSATYTFDEVRLCPVTLVDAPDGWRLAAGPLSCQIGIGHRTALGWLLRPVPERVGGSRAFARLCDPVARRLLPGVRTVGSAGGGRREYYGAHDQHRLTSLGGTWHGADLGALAPVLPAPRFGFSSTPAAPSLTRVTTTVVRPTVG
;
A
#
# COMPACT_ATOMS: atom_id res chain seq x y z
N MET A 1 20.38 -3.55 -25.95
CA MET A 1 19.60 -2.70 -25.03
C MET A 1 18.62 -3.60 -24.32
N SER A 2 18.69 -3.76 -23.00
CA SER A 2 17.72 -4.59 -22.27
C SER A 2 16.34 -3.93 -22.37
N THR A 3 15.38 -4.65 -22.95
CA THR A 3 14.00 -4.19 -23.04
C THR A 3 13.41 -4.11 -21.63
N VAL A 4 12.59 -3.09 -21.36
CA VAL A 4 11.94 -2.88 -20.06
C VAL A 4 10.44 -2.92 -20.24
N VAL A 5 9.74 -3.52 -19.27
CA VAL A 5 8.28 -3.53 -19.21
C VAL A 5 7.82 -2.47 -18.22
N LEU A 6 6.74 -1.77 -18.58
CA LEU A 6 6.08 -0.78 -17.74
C LEU A 6 4.73 -1.34 -17.28
N ASP A 7 4.69 -1.80 -16.04
CA ASP A 7 3.45 -2.21 -15.41
C ASP A 7 2.83 -1.02 -14.69
N ARG A 8 1.54 -0.76 -14.93
CA ARG A 8 0.83 0.37 -14.34
C ARG A 8 -0.33 -0.11 -13.49
N PHE A 9 -0.33 0.32 -12.24
CA PHE A 9 -1.36 0.05 -11.26
C PHE A 9 -2.10 1.34 -10.94
N ARG A 10 -3.43 1.28 -10.91
CA ARG A 10 -4.29 2.37 -10.41
C ARG A 10 -5.14 1.81 -9.29
N GLY A 11 -5.21 2.55 -8.20
CA GLY A 11 -5.88 2.06 -7.01
C GLY A 11 -5.66 2.94 -5.81
N ARG A 12 -5.75 2.32 -4.64
CA ARG A 12 -5.68 2.95 -3.34
C ARG A 12 -4.76 2.12 -2.45
N ILE A 13 -3.89 2.78 -1.70
CA ILE A 13 -3.06 2.14 -0.66
C ILE A 13 -3.48 2.71 0.68
N LEU A 14 -3.78 1.83 1.63
CA LEU A 14 -4.08 2.19 3.01
C LEU A 14 -2.96 1.70 3.93
N GLY A 15 -2.41 2.59 4.74
CA GLY A 15 -1.49 2.24 5.82
C GLY A 15 -2.14 2.47 7.19
N ALA A 16 -2.16 1.45 8.05
CA ALA A 16 -2.73 1.55 9.39
C ALA A 16 -1.92 0.77 10.43
N GLY A 17 -1.75 1.34 11.62
CA GLY A 17 -1.25 0.62 12.79
C GLY A 17 -2.40 0.33 13.75
N SER A 18 -2.22 -0.65 14.63
CA SER A 18 -3.15 -0.99 15.69
C SER A 18 -2.47 -1.00 17.06
N THR A 19 -3.23 -0.83 18.14
CA THR A 19 -2.67 -0.88 19.50
C THR A 19 -2.19 -2.28 19.89
N SER A 20 -2.61 -3.34 19.20
CA SER A 20 -2.01 -4.68 19.35
C SER A 20 -0.60 -4.82 18.75
N GLY A 21 -0.10 -3.77 18.08
CA GLY A 21 1.21 -3.75 17.42
C GLY A 21 1.19 -4.28 15.98
N LEU A 22 0.01 -4.67 15.47
CA LEU A 22 -0.16 -5.08 14.09
C LEU A 22 -0.17 -3.85 13.18
N ARG A 23 0.52 -3.93 12.05
CA ARG A 23 0.56 -2.88 11.03
C ARG A 23 0.17 -3.45 9.69
N LEU A 24 -0.71 -2.74 9.00
CA LEU A 24 -1.35 -3.14 7.76
C LEU A 24 -0.94 -2.18 6.65
N VAL A 25 -0.61 -2.73 5.50
CA VAL A 25 -0.61 -2.02 4.22
C VAL A 25 -1.56 -2.78 3.30
N ILE A 26 -2.67 -2.16 2.93
CA ILE A 26 -3.69 -2.75 2.04
C ILE A 26 -3.57 -2.08 0.68
N GLY A 27 -3.29 -2.85 -0.35
CA GLY A 27 -3.33 -2.41 -1.74
C GLY A 27 -4.66 -2.81 -2.36
N ASP A 28 -5.46 -1.84 -2.78
CA ASP A 28 -6.72 -2.05 -3.48
C ASP A 28 -6.61 -1.51 -4.91
N TRP A 29 -6.47 -2.41 -5.88
CA TRP A 29 -6.11 -2.08 -7.25
C TRP A 29 -7.30 -2.31 -8.17
N THR A 30 -7.82 -1.21 -8.72
CA THR A 30 -8.94 -1.26 -9.67
C THR A 30 -8.49 -1.55 -11.10
N CYS A 31 -7.22 -1.32 -11.42
CA CYS A 31 -6.64 -1.61 -12.71
C CYS A 31 -5.16 -1.97 -12.57
N SER A 32 -4.76 -3.11 -13.11
CA SER A 32 -3.38 -3.58 -13.16
C SER A 32 -3.16 -4.60 -14.29
N PRO A 33 -1.91 -4.99 -14.61
CA PRO A 33 -1.63 -6.10 -15.53
C PRO A 33 -2.19 -7.46 -15.08
N LEU A 34 -2.52 -7.62 -13.79
CA LEU A 34 -3.07 -8.84 -13.20
C LEU A 34 -4.60 -8.80 -13.10
N GLY A 35 -5.25 -7.75 -13.62
CA GLY A 35 -6.66 -7.46 -13.35
C GLY A 35 -6.86 -6.63 -12.07
N ALA A 36 -8.10 -6.54 -11.60
CA ALA A 36 -8.41 -5.88 -10.33
C ALA A 36 -8.22 -6.86 -9.18
N PHE A 37 -7.58 -6.42 -8.09
CA PHE A 37 -7.34 -7.25 -6.91
C PHE A 37 -7.10 -6.40 -5.66
N THR A 38 -7.21 -7.05 -4.50
CA THR A 38 -6.78 -6.50 -3.22
C THR A 38 -5.73 -7.42 -2.61
N ASP A 39 -4.63 -6.85 -2.11
CA ASP A 39 -3.60 -7.55 -1.34
C ASP A 39 -3.38 -6.89 0.02
N VAL A 40 -2.89 -7.66 0.99
CA VAL A 40 -2.65 -7.15 2.35
C VAL A 40 -1.27 -7.57 2.82
N MET A 41 -0.43 -6.58 3.14
CA MET A 41 0.84 -6.79 3.81
C MET A 41 0.67 -6.53 5.30
N VAL A 42 1.04 -7.51 6.12
CA VAL A 42 0.89 -7.48 7.57
C VAL A 42 2.28 -7.52 8.21
N ALA A 43 2.57 -6.57 9.10
CA ALA A 43 3.70 -6.64 10.00
C ALA A 43 3.19 -6.85 11.43
N THR A 44 3.51 -8.00 12.01
CA THR A 44 3.04 -8.37 13.36
C THR A 44 3.81 -7.61 14.44
N ALA A 45 3.35 -7.62 15.69
CA ALA A 45 4.08 -7.03 16.80
C ALA A 45 5.50 -7.63 17.00
N GLN A 46 5.70 -8.87 16.54
CA GLN A 46 7.00 -9.57 16.54
C GLN A 46 7.81 -9.33 15.26
N GLU A 47 7.48 -8.29 14.49
CA GLU A 47 8.16 -7.88 13.27
C GLU A 47 8.16 -8.92 12.13
N ARG A 48 7.28 -9.93 12.18
CA ARG A 48 7.07 -10.85 11.04
C ARG A 48 6.26 -10.17 9.96
N ARG A 49 6.71 -10.28 8.71
CA ARG A 49 6.09 -9.72 7.50
C ARG A 49 5.37 -10.82 6.75
N ILE A 50 4.07 -10.66 6.59
CA ILE A 50 3.19 -11.66 5.99
C ILE A 50 2.46 -11.00 4.82
N LEU A 51 2.48 -11.64 3.65
CA LEU A 51 1.63 -11.25 2.52
C LEU A 51 0.37 -12.12 2.52
N LEU A 52 -0.80 -11.49 2.47
CA LEU A 52 -2.08 -12.13 2.17
C LEU A 52 -2.43 -11.77 0.72
N ALA A 53 -2.44 -12.77 -0.15
CA ALA A 53 -2.69 -12.60 -1.57
C ALA A 53 -3.92 -13.41 -2.01
N PRO A 54 -4.72 -12.89 -2.95
CA PRO A 54 -5.93 -13.57 -3.43
C PRO A 54 -5.62 -14.80 -4.29
N ASP A 55 -4.48 -14.79 -4.99
CA ASP A 55 -4.03 -15.87 -5.85
C ASP A 55 -2.49 -15.88 -6.00
N GLU A 56 -2.00 -16.92 -6.66
CA GLU A 56 -0.58 -17.17 -6.90
C GLU A 56 0.08 -16.09 -7.78
N ALA A 57 -0.63 -15.56 -8.77
CA ALA A 57 -0.07 -14.57 -9.68
C ALA A 57 0.22 -13.24 -8.96
N VAL A 58 -0.71 -12.80 -8.10
CA VAL A 58 -0.50 -11.64 -7.22
C VAL A 58 0.62 -11.92 -6.23
N ALA A 59 0.60 -13.08 -5.57
CA ALA A 59 1.63 -13.47 -4.60
C ALA A 59 3.04 -13.40 -5.18
N GLN A 60 3.24 -13.96 -6.37
CA GLN A 60 4.53 -13.95 -7.07
C GLN A 60 4.95 -12.53 -7.47
N TYR A 61 4.04 -11.74 -8.02
CA TYR A 61 4.36 -10.38 -8.46
C TYR A 61 4.78 -9.46 -7.30
N VAL A 62 4.04 -9.52 -6.20
CA VAL A 62 4.28 -8.69 -5.01
C VAL A 62 5.55 -9.15 -4.30
N SER A 63 5.79 -10.46 -4.18
CA SER A 63 7.00 -11.02 -3.57
C SER A 63 8.27 -10.80 -4.40
N ALA A 64 8.15 -10.58 -5.72
CA ALA A 64 9.28 -10.14 -6.53
C ALA A 64 9.71 -8.69 -6.24
N THR A 65 8.85 -7.92 -5.57
CA THR A 65 9.04 -6.49 -5.28
C THR A 65 9.43 -6.27 -3.81
N TYR A 66 8.81 -7.02 -2.90
CA TYR A 66 8.91 -6.89 -1.45
C TYR A 66 9.37 -8.17 -0.77
N THR A 67 9.89 -8.05 0.45
CA THR A 67 10.32 -9.22 1.23
C THR A 67 9.30 -9.56 2.31
N PHE A 68 8.88 -10.82 2.32
CA PHE A 68 7.98 -11.39 3.32
C PHE A 68 8.63 -12.61 3.95
N ASP A 69 8.36 -12.81 5.24
CA ASP A 69 8.75 -13.99 5.99
C ASP A 69 7.72 -15.12 5.80
N GLU A 70 6.54 -14.79 5.27
CA GLU A 70 5.46 -15.73 4.97
C GLU A 70 4.53 -15.16 3.89
N VAL A 71 4.06 -16.02 2.99
CA VAL A 71 3.04 -15.69 2.00
C VAL A 71 1.87 -16.64 2.18
N ARG A 72 0.65 -16.10 2.26
CA ARG A 72 -0.58 -16.87 2.42
C ARG A 72 -1.54 -16.55 1.29
N LEU A 73 -1.92 -17.59 0.56
CA LEU A 73 -3.02 -17.51 -0.40
C LEU A 73 -4.35 -17.67 0.35
N CYS A 74 -5.23 -16.70 0.22
CA CYS A 74 -6.58 -16.75 0.78
C CYS A 74 -7.50 -15.79 0.04
N PRO A 75 -8.83 -16.02 0.04
CA PRO A 75 -9.76 -15.03 -0.47
C PRO A 75 -9.56 -13.68 0.23
N VAL A 76 -9.37 -12.63 -0.56
CA VAL A 76 -9.28 -11.25 -0.09
C VAL A 76 -10.49 -10.49 -0.63
N THR A 77 -11.34 -10.00 0.26
CA THR A 77 -12.54 -9.24 -0.08
C THR A 77 -12.52 -7.90 0.63
N LEU A 78 -12.61 -6.83 -0.14
CA LEU A 78 -12.74 -5.47 0.36
C LEU A 78 -14.08 -4.90 -0.10
N VAL A 79 -14.86 -4.38 0.85
CA VAL A 79 -16.13 -3.71 0.58
C VAL A 79 -16.01 -2.25 0.98
N ASP A 80 -16.38 -1.35 0.07
CA ASP A 80 -16.56 0.07 0.34
C ASP A 80 -17.95 0.27 0.98
N ALA A 81 -17.98 0.56 2.27
CA ALA A 81 -19.17 0.80 3.06
C ALA A 81 -19.31 2.31 3.35
N PRO A 82 -20.51 2.80 3.69
CA PRO A 82 -20.72 4.23 3.97
C PRO A 82 -19.83 4.79 5.09
N ASP A 83 -19.43 3.94 6.04
CA ASP A 83 -18.60 4.26 7.21
C ASP A 83 -17.10 4.01 6.98
N GLY A 84 -16.71 3.47 5.82
CA GLY A 84 -15.32 3.19 5.46
C GLY A 84 -15.15 1.83 4.83
N TRP A 85 -14.04 1.16 5.09
CA TRP A 85 -13.73 -0.14 4.48
C TRP A 85 -14.06 -1.31 5.41
N ARG A 86 -14.52 -2.41 4.81
CA ARG A 86 -14.62 -3.72 5.46
C ARG A 86 -13.78 -4.72 4.70
N LEU A 87 -12.82 -5.33 5.36
CA LEU A 87 -11.86 -6.25 4.76
C LEU A 87 -11.97 -7.61 5.43
N ALA A 88 -12.01 -8.67 4.61
CA ALA A 88 -11.78 -10.04 5.03
C ALA A 88 -10.65 -10.64 4.18
N ALA A 89 -9.61 -11.17 4.83
CA ALA A 89 -8.44 -11.74 4.19
C ALA A 89 -7.89 -12.88 5.07
N GLY A 90 -8.47 -14.07 4.93
CA GLY A 90 -8.09 -15.26 5.72
C GLY A 90 -8.06 -15.00 7.24
N PRO A 91 -6.89 -14.94 7.89
CA PRO A 91 -6.76 -14.68 9.33
C PRO A 91 -7.11 -13.24 9.76
N LEU A 92 -7.24 -12.30 8.82
CA LEU A 92 -7.56 -10.90 9.08
C LEU A 92 -9.03 -10.63 8.74
N SER A 93 -9.74 -10.00 9.68
CA SER A 93 -11.02 -9.36 9.43
C SER A 93 -11.01 -7.99 10.09
N CYS A 94 -11.28 -6.91 9.35
CA CYS A 94 -11.27 -5.59 9.94
C CYS A 94 -12.24 -4.60 9.30
N GLN A 95 -12.62 -3.60 10.09
CA GLN A 95 -13.35 -2.42 9.67
C GLN A 95 -12.47 -1.20 9.90
N ILE A 96 -12.45 -0.32 8.90
CA ILE A 96 -11.54 0.83 8.88
C ILE A 96 -12.33 2.08 8.54
N GLY A 97 -12.40 3.00 9.49
CA GLY A 97 -13.04 4.29 9.30
C GLY A 97 -12.17 5.21 8.43
N ILE A 98 -12.77 5.76 7.37
CA ILE A 98 -12.10 6.74 6.50
C ILE A 98 -12.63 8.12 6.84
N GLY A 99 -11.71 9.02 7.18
CA GLY A 99 -12.03 10.38 7.57
C GLY A 99 -11.91 11.39 6.44
N HIS A 100 -11.84 12.65 6.86
CA HIS A 100 -11.65 13.77 5.96
C HIS A 100 -10.31 13.71 5.21
N ARG A 101 -10.28 14.42 4.08
CA ARG A 101 -9.08 14.63 3.27
C ARG A 101 -8.01 15.36 4.08
N THR A 102 -6.76 14.89 3.97
CA THR A 102 -5.61 15.52 4.63
C THR A 102 -5.20 16.81 3.91
N ALA A 103 -4.37 17.64 4.53
CA ALA A 103 -3.78 18.80 3.85
C ALA A 103 -3.02 18.39 2.58
N LEU A 104 -2.33 17.25 2.60
CA LEU A 104 -1.67 16.68 1.42
C LEU A 104 -2.69 16.29 0.35
N GLY A 105 -3.79 15.65 0.71
CA GLY A 105 -4.86 15.32 -0.24
C GLY A 105 -5.42 16.58 -0.93
N TRP A 106 -5.61 17.68 -0.18
CA TRP A 106 -6.04 18.96 -0.75
C TRP A 106 -5.02 19.55 -1.73
N LEU A 107 -3.72 19.44 -1.41
CA LEU A 107 -2.63 19.90 -2.28
C LEU A 107 -2.54 19.08 -3.58
N LEU A 108 -2.85 17.78 -3.52
CA LEU A 108 -2.78 16.88 -4.69
C LEU A 108 -3.99 17.01 -5.61
N ARG A 109 -5.15 17.40 -5.08
CA ARG A 109 -6.41 17.53 -5.83
C ARG A 109 -6.34 18.31 -7.14
N PRO A 110 -5.67 19.49 -7.23
CA PRO A 110 -5.62 20.23 -8.49
C PRO A 110 -4.73 19.58 -9.56
N VAL A 111 -3.89 18.60 -9.18
CA VAL A 111 -2.97 17.95 -10.12
C VAL A 111 -3.74 16.97 -11.00
N PRO A 112 -3.75 17.16 -12.34
CA PRO A 112 -4.43 16.22 -13.23
C PRO A 112 -3.82 14.83 -13.11
N GLU A 113 -4.64 13.78 -13.12
CA GLU A 113 -4.16 12.39 -12.90
C GLU A 113 -3.06 11.96 -13.88
N ARG A 114 -3.09 12.47 -15.11
CA ARG A 114 -2.05 12.21 -16.12
C ARG A 114 -0.68 12.73 -15.65
N VAL A 115 -0.67 13.90 -15.01
CA VAL A 115 0.53 14.53 -14.43
C VAL A 115 0.90 13.83 -13.14
N GLY A 116 -0.05 13.68 -12.22
CA GLY A 116 0.14 13.07 -10.90
C GLY A 116 0.65 11.63 -10.98
N GLY A 117 0.19 10.87 -11.98
CA GLY A 117 0.59 9.49 -12.21
C GLY A 117 1.81 9.33 -13.13
N SER A 118 2.47 10.43 -13.51
CA SER A 118 3.67 10.38 -14.34
C SER A 118 4.91 10.08 -13.51
N ARG A 119 5.87 9.34 -14.10
CA ARG A 119 7.16 9.03 -13.47
C ARG A 119 7.98 10.29 -13.17
N ALA A 120 7.87 11.32 -14.02
CA ALA A 120 8.54 12.60 -13.84
C ALA A 120 8.01 13.33 -12.60
N PHE A 121 6.69 13.36 -12.42
CA PHE A 121 6.06 13.95 -11.24
C PHE A 121 6.41 13.19 -9.96
N ALA A 122 6.39 11.85 -10.00
CA ALA A 122 6.82 11.02 -8.86
C ALA A 122 8.27 11.34 -8.45
N ARG A 123 9.20 11.51 -9.41
CA ARG A 123 10.58 11.93 -9.13
C ARG A 123 10.66 13.33 -8.53
N LEU A 124 9.89 14.27 -9.07
CA LEU A 124 9.88 15.66 -8.60
C LEU A 124 9.37 15.77 -7.16
N CYS A 125 8.38 14.95 -6.80
CA CYS A 125 7.80 14.95 -5.46
C CYS A 125 8.65 14.19 -4.42
N ASP A 126 9.60 13.34 -4.84
CA ASP A 126 10.38 12.50 -3.93
C ASP A 126 11.11 13.29 -2.84
N PRO A 127 11.84 14.39 -3.15
CA PRO A 127 12.51 15.18 -2.12
C PRO A 127 11.53 15.80 -1.10
N VAL A 128 10.36 16.25 -1.57
CA VAL A 128 9.31 16.84 -0.72
C VAL A 128 8.70 15.76 0.17
N ALA A 129 8.37 14.59 -0.38
CA ALA A 129 7.85 13.47 0.37
C ALA A 129 8.84 13.01 1.44
N ARG A 130 10.14 12.89 1.11
CA ARG A 130 11.19 12.53 2.07
C ARG A 130 11.30 13.51 3.23
N ARG A 131 11.12 14.81 2.96
CA ARG A 131 11.25 15.88 3.96
C ARG A 131 10.03 15.94 4.88
N LEU A 132 8.83 15.76 4.33
CA LEU A 132 7.57 15.92 5.07
C LEU A 132 7.10 14.62 5.73
N LEU A 133 7.47 13.47 5.19
CA LEU A 133 7.02 12.15 5.62
C LEU A 133 8.23 11.22 5.79
N PRO A 134 8.86 11.21 6.98
CA PRO A 134 10.00 10.34 7.25
C PRO A 134 9.68 8.87 6.91
N GLY A 135 10.55 8.23 6.13
CA GLY A 135 10.38 6.85 5.68
C GLY A 135 9.59 6.66 4.37
N VAL A 136 8.92 7.70 3.86
CA VAL A 136 8.22 7.63 2.57
C VAL A 136 9.18 7.95 1.42
N ARG A 137 9.03 7.23 0.33
CA ARG A 137 9.73 7.42 -0.95
C ARG A 137 8.70 7.32 -2.08
N THR A 138 8.70 8.27 -3.01
CA THR A 138 7.86 8.19 -4.21
C THR A 138 8.60 7.52 -5.36
N VAL A 139 9.92 7.35 -5.26
CA VAL A 139 10.72 6.56 -6.21
C VAL A 139 11.76 5.73 -5.47
N GLY A 140 11.90 4.47 -5.87
CA GLY A 140 12.99 3.64 -5.36
C GLY A 140 13.14 2.32 -6.09
N SER A 141 14.27 1.66 -5.82
CA SER A 141 14.53 0.32 -6.32
C SER A 141 13.72 -0.67 -5.50
N ALA A 142 12.94 -1.50 -6.18
CA ALA A 142 12.46 -2.74 -5.62
C ALA A 142 13.48 -3.86 -5.94
N GLY A 143 13.33 -5.02 -5.31
CA GLY A 143 14.19 -6.18 -5.58
C GLY A 143 14.19 -6.59 -7.07
N GLY A 144 15.20 -7.34 -7.49
CA GLY A 144 15.24 -7.93 -8.85
C GLY A 144 15.36 -6.93 -10.01
N GLY A 145 16.03 -5.79 -9.80
CA GLY A 145 16.22 -4.76 -10.84
C GLY A 145 14.96 -3.96 -11.16
N ARG A 146 13.92 -4.08 -10.33
CA ARG A 146 12.65 -3.37 -10.48
C ARG A 146 12.77 -1.96 -9.90
N ARG A 147 12.03 -1.01 -10.47
CA ARG A 147 11.97 0.36 -9.96
C ARG A 147 10.54 0.86 -9.95
N GLU A 148 10.10 1.30 -8.79
CA GLU A 148 8.73 1.77 -8.61
C GLU A 148 8.65 3.30 -8.53
N TYR A 149 7.52 3.82 -9.01
CA TYR A 149 7.18 5.23 -9.04
C TYR A 149 5.76 5.38 -8.52
N TYR A 150 5.60 6.07 -7.39
CA TYR A 150 4.32 6.35 -6.77
C TYR A 150 3.87 7.77 -7.10
N GLY A 151 2.78 7.85 -7.85
CA GLY A 151 2.03 9.09 -8.07
C GLY A 151 0.83 9.15 -7.15
N ALA A 152 0.87 9.96 -6.10
CA ALA A 152 -0.27 10.20 -5.23
C ALA A 152 -1.21 11.25 -5.83
N HIS A 153 -2.52 11.03 -5.71
CA HIS A 153 -3.55 11.91 -6.29
C HIS A 153 -4.54 12.46 -5.27
N ASP A 154 -4.70 11.76 -4.14
CA ASP A 154 -5.55 12.17 -3.04
C ASP A 154 -5.13 11.42 -1.78
N GLN A 155 -5.43 11.97 -0.61
CA GLN A 155 -5.17 11.31 0.66
C GLN A 155 -6.20 11.69 1.72
N HIS A 156 -6.71 10.67 2.40
CA HIS A 156 -7.62 10.78 3.53
C HIS A 156 -6.96 10.22 4.77
N ARG A 157 -7.24 10.82 5.94
CA ARG A 157 -6.82 10.24 7.21
C ARG A 157 -7.72 9.05 7.54
N LEU A 158 -7.20 8.10 8.31
CA LEU A 158 -8.06 7.10 8.94
C LEU A 158 -8.57 7.64 10.28
N THR A 159 -9.77 7.24 10.65
CA THR A 159 -10.44 7.66 11.90
C THR A 159 -10.61 6.51 12.88
N SER A 160 -10.72 5.27 12.40
CA SER A 160 -10.82 4.09 13.24
C SER A 160 -10.24 2.86 12.54
N LEU A 161 -9.87 1.88 13.36
CA LEU A 161 -9.52 0.52 12.98
C LEU A 161 -10.09 -0.37 14.08
N GLY A 162 -10.75 -1.45 13.69
CA GLY A 162 -11.20 -2.51 14.58
C GLY A 162 -11.26 -3.83 13.82
N GLY A 163 -11.35 -4.95 14.54
CA GLY A 163 -11.40 -6.28 13.96
C GLY A 163 -10.46 -7.25 14.65
N THR A 164 -10.11 -8.34 13.95
CA THR A 164 -9.31 -9.43 14.51
C THR A 164 -8.20 -9.91 13.57
N TRP A 165 -7.13 -10.40 14.18
CA TRP A 165 -6.04 -11.14 13.57
C TRP A 165 -5.92 -12.50 14.26
N HIS A 166 -6.14 -13.59 13.53
CA HIS A 166 -6.24 -14.94 14.11
C HIS A 166 -7.27 -15.02 15.27
N GLY A 167 -8.38 -14.29 15.14
CA GLY A 167 -9.40 -14.20 16.18
C GLY A 167 -9.03 -13.33 17.38
N ALA A 168 -7.78 -12.88 17.51
CA ALA A 168 -7.37 -11.93 18.54
C ALA A 168 -7.69 -10.50 18.12
N ASP A 169 -8.15 -9.69 19.06
CA ASP A 169 -8.55 -8.30 18.82
C ASP A 169 -7.37 -7.43 18.34
N LEU A 170 -7.61 -6.58 17.32
CA LEU A 170 -6.61 -5.65 16.81
C LEU A 170 -6.35 -4.47 17.76
N GLY A 171 -7.29 -4.19 18.65
CA GLY A 171 -7.36 -2.96 19.41
C GLY A 171 -7.80 -1.78 18.55
N ALA A 172 -7.38 -0.58 18.95
CA ALA A 172 -7.75 0.67 18.28
C ALA A 172 -6.72 1.10 17.22
N LEU A 173 -7.10 2.07 16.38
CA LEU A 173 -6.20 2.72 15.43
C LEU A 173 -4.99 3.35 16.15
N ALA A 174 -3.79 3.04 15.68
CA ALA A 174 -2.54 3.57 16.20
C ALA A 174 -1.61 4.01 15.04
N PRO A 175 -0.56 4.79 15.31
CA PRO A 175 0.46 5.09 14.33
C PRO A 175 1.12 3.84 13.74
N VAL A 176 1.54 3.91 12.47
CA VAL A 176 2.29 2.85 11.79
C VAL A 176 3.76 2.88 12.26
N LEU A 177 3.99 2.47 13.51
CA LEU A 177 5.31 2.49 14.13
C LEU A 177 5.61 1.16 14.86
N PRO A 178 6.84 0.63 14.75
CA PRO A 178 7.89 1.06 13.82
C PRO A 178 7.49 0.78 12.36
N ALA A 179 8.17 1.40 11.40
CA ALA A 179 7.87 1.22 9.98
C ALA A 179 7.97 -0.27 9.59
N PRO A 180 7.00 -0.85 8.87
CA PRO A 180 6.91 -2.30 8.62
C PRO A 180 7.98 -2.90 7.67
N ARG A 181 8.89 -2.09 7.11
CA ARG A 181 10.08 -2.54 6.34
C ARG A 181 9.81 -3.65 5.30
N PHE A 182 8.71 -3.57 4.56
CA PHE A 182 8.42 -4.50 3.45
C PHE A 182 9.36 -4.30 2.25
N GLY A 183 9.79 -3.06 2.00
CA GLY A 183 10.67 -2.69 0.88
C GLY A 183 11.27 -1.31 1.05
N PHE A 184 11.56 -0.64 -0.06
CA PHE A 184 12.32 0.62 -0.07
C PHE A 184 11.55 1.84 0.45
N SER A 185 10.22 1.79 0.38
CA SER A 185 9.33 2.82 0.90
C SER A 185 8.46 2.21 1.99
N SER A 186 8.13 3.00 2.99
CA SER A 186 7.10 2.68 3.96
C SER A 186 5.89 3.59 3.79
N THR A 187 4.75 3.17 4.32
CA THR A 187 3.61 4.07 4.52
C THR A 187 3.96 5.12 5.59
N PRO A 188 3.36 6.31 5.54
CA PRO A 188 3.54 7.30 6.61
C PRO A 188 3.19 6.72 7.99
N ALA A 189 3.82 7.24 9.05
CA ALA A 189 3.47 6.89 10.42
C ALA A 189 2.02 7.26 10.76
N ALA A 190 1.52 8.36 10.19
CA ALA A 190 0.12 8.74 10.30
C ALA A 190 -0.76 7.84 9.43
N PRO A 191 -1.73 7.10 10.01
CA PRO A 191 -2.60 6.23 9.25
C PRO A 191 -3.40 6.99 8.19
N SER A 192 -3.34 6.50 6.96
CA SER A 192 -3.96 7.17 5.82
C SER A 192 -4.34 6.22 4.69
N LEU A 193 -5.35 6.63 3.93
CA LEU A 193 -5.73 6.07 2.65
C LEU A 193 -5.28 7.02 1.55
N THR A 194 -4.43 6.55 0.63
CA THR A 194 -3.89 7.35 -0.47
C THR A 194 -4.34 6.76 -1.80
N ARG A 195 -4.96 7.59 -2.65
CA ARG A 195 -5.25 7.21 -4.03
C ARG A 195 -3.99 7.38 -4.86
N VAL A 196 -3.60 6.34 -5.58
CA VAL A 196 -2.30 6.28 -6.24
C VAL A 196 -2.37 5.75 -7.66
N THR A 197 -1.38 6.14 -8.45
CA THR A 197 -0.93 5.39 -9.62
C THR A 197 0.50 4.95 -9.37
N THR A 198 0.72 3.65 -9.40
CA THR A 198 2.06 3.06 -9.31
C THR A 198 2.52 2.64 -10.69
N THR A 199 3.75 2.99 -11.06
CA THR A 199 4.41 2.44 -12.25
C THR A 199 5.60 1.62 -11.80
N VAL A 200 5.62 0.34 -12.17
CA VAL A 200 6.75 -0.56 -11.93
C VAL A 200 7.49 -0.74 -13.26
N VAL A 201 8.76 -0.33 -13.26
CA VAL A 201 9.68 -0.60 -14.36
C VAL A 201 10.43 -1.87 -14.01
N ARG A 202 10.33 -2.90 -14.85
CA ARG A 202 11.05 -4.16 -14.65
C ARG A 202 11.76 -4.60 -15.93
N PRO A 203 12.87 -5.34 -15.84
CA PRO A 203 13.50 -5.93 -17.01
C PRO A 203 12.53 -6.91 -17.69
N THR A 204 12.59 -7.00 -19.02
CA THR A 204 12.02 -8.14 -19.75
C THR A 204 12.85 -9.37 -19.37
N VAL A 205 12.21 -10.43 -18.87
CA VAL A 205 12.88 -11.71 -18.66
C VAL A 205 13.27 -12.22 -20.05
N GLY A 206 14.57 -12.42 -20.28
CA GLY A 206 15.10 -13.08 -21.47
C GLY A 206 14.97 -14.58 -21.37
#